data_AF-A0A354URW0-F1
#
_entry.id   AF-A0A354URW0-F1
#
_cell.length_a   1.000
_cell.length_b   1.000
_cell.length_c   1.000
_cell.angle_alpha   90.00
_cell.angle_beta   90.00
_cell.angle_gamma   90.00
#
_symmetry.space_group_name_H-M   'P 1'
#
loop_
_entity.id
_entity.type
_entity.pdbx_description
1 polymer ?
#
loop_
_entity_poly.entity_id
_entity_poly.type
_entity_poly.pdbx_seq_one_letter_code
_entity_poly.pdbx_strand_id
1 'polypeptide(L)'
;MRRIWRELGTALLLGGVLPSVMVNASALLVRENPKELPITVTTAPQSETSMNVRLRLKDGTAEEMGLEEYLTGVLLGEVPADFEPEALKAQAVAARTYTAKAVLTGGKHGDGSLCTDSACCQAYLPETAYLAAGGTEEGLEKIRAAVMGTAGLVLSYEGNLIEATYFSCSGGRTEDAQAVWGTDYPYLRAVASPGEEGAAHYQDVIAIDTAAFQSTLGRSLEGRPESWFGARMLTPGGGVDTLEIGGESYSGVQLRQMFGLPST
;
A
#
# COMPACT_ATOMS: atom_id res chain seq x y z
N MET A 1 -57.38 18.47 74.05
CA MET A 1 -56.32 19.03 74.93
C MET A 1 -55.08 19.23 74.06
N ARG A 2 -54.91 20.40 73.44
CA ARG A 2 -54.08 21.57 73.85
C ARG A 2 -52.57 21.43 73.56
N ARG A 3 -52.02 22.48 72.91
CA ARG A 3 -50.62 22.89 72.59
C ARG A 3 -50.09 22.34 71.25
N ILE A 4 -49.77 23.09 70.18
CA ILE A 4 -49.33 24.47 69.86
C ILE A 4 -47.92 24.89 70.37
N TRP A 5 -47.09 25.33 69.40
CA TRP A 5 -45.80 26.09 69.39
C TRP A 5 -44.52 25.24 69.60
N ARG A 6 -43.40 25.35 68.86
CA ARG A 6 -42.72 26.44 68.11
C ARG A 6 -41.71 25.83 67.09
N GLU A 7 -41.67 26.31 65.85
CA GLU A 7 -40.56 27.07 65.19
C GLU A 7 -39.21 26.35 65.05
N LEU A 8 -38.82 25.98 63.82
CA LEU A 8 -38.00 26.71 62.83
C LEU A 8 -36.49 26.51 63.04
N GLY A 9 -35.88 25.81 62.09
CA GLY A 9 -34.44 25.58 61.97
C GLY A 9 -34.16 24.82 60.68
N THR A 10 -34.14 25.57 59.59
CA THR A 10 -33.90 25.14 58.21
C THR A 10 -32.56 24.44 57.98
N ALA A 11 -32.62 23.45 57.09
CA ALA A 11 -31.60 23.01 56.13
C ALA A 11 -30.45 22.12 56.64
N LEU A 12 -30.39 20.88 56.13
CA LEU A 12 -29.43 20.52 55.08
C LEU A 12 -29.67 19.09 54.54
N LEU A 13 -29.56 19.00 53.21
CA LEU A 13 -29.12 17.85 52.39
C LEU A 13 -30.11 16.71 52.09
N LEU A 14 -30.60 16.80 50.84
CA LEU A 14 -31.12 15.72 50.01
C LEU A 14 -30.23 14.48 50.04
N GLY A 15 -30.82 13.33 50.38
CA GLY A 15 -30.27 12.00 50.15
C GLY A 15 -31.28 11.14 49.39
N GLY A 16 -31.42 11.38 48.09
CA GLY A 16 -32.18 10.51 47.18
C GLY A 16 -31.20 9.70 46.34
N VAL A 17 -31.00 8.42 46.70
CA VAL A 17 -30.23 7.46 45.89
C VAL A 17 -31.13 7.03 44.73
N LEU A 18 -30.85 7.52 43.53
CA LEU A 18 -31.37 6.94 42.29
C LEU A 18 -30.41 5.83 41.83
N PRO A 19 -30.89 4.62 41.51
CA PRO A 19 -30.05 3.60 40.90
C PRO A 19 -29.77 4.00 39.45
N SER A 20 -28.53 4.41 39.18
CA SER A 20 -28.02 4.62 37.83
C SER A 20 -27.99 3.29 37.09
N VAL A 21 -28.93 3.10 36.16
CA VAL A 21 -28.81 2.09 35.11
C VAL A 21 -27.71 2.57 34.16
N MET A 22 -26.48 2.08 34.37
CA MET A 22 -25.43 2.19 33.37
C MET A 22 -25.80 1.27 32.21
N VAL A 23 -26.37 1.85 31.15
CA VAL A 23 -26.37 1.20 29.84
C VAL A 23 -24.92 1.23 29.36
N ASN A 24 -24.27 0.07 29.42
CA ASN A 24 -22.97 -0.13 28.83
C ASN A 24 -23.15 -0.08 27.30
N ALA A 25 -23.03 1.11 26.72
CA ALA A 25 -22.94 1.29 25.30
C ALA A 25 -21.56 0.82 24.84
N SER A 26 -21.37 -0.49 24.81
CA SER A 26 -20.30 -1.09 24.01
C SER A 26 -20.47 -0.56 22.60
N ALA A 27 -19.47 0.20 22.16
CA ALA A 27 -19.42 0.92 20.92
C ALA A 27 -19.99 0.08 19.77
N LEU A 28 -21.20 0.44 19.31
CA LEU A 28 -21.58 0.19 17.94
C LEU A 28 -20.62 1.03 17.11
N LEU A 29 -19.53 0.41 16.66
CA LEU A 29 -18.72 0.95 15.59
C LEU A 29 -19.61 0.96 14.36
N VAL A 30 -20.27 2.10 14.15
CA VAL A 30 -20.79 2.46 12.83
C VAL A 30 -19.55 2.44 11.93
N ARG A 31 -19.44 1.40 11.09
CA ARG A 31 -18.57 1.43 9.93
C ARG A 31 -19.03 2.62 9.09
N GLU A 32 -18.39 3.76 9.27
CA GLU A 32 -18.44 4.78 8.22
C GLU A 32 -17.81 4.12 7.00
N ASN A 33 -18.65 3.89 5.99
CA ASN A 33 -18.17 3.46 4.68
C ASN A 33 -17.26 4.60 4.20
N PRO A 34 -15.97 4.36 3.93
CA PRO A 34 -15.11 5.40 3.39
C PRO A 34 -15.81 5.98 2.18
N LYS A 35 -15.98 7.30 2.17
CA LYS A 35 -16.64 8.03 1.09
C LYS A 35 -15.98 7.58 -0.22
N GLU A 36 -16.67 6.76 -1.02
CA GLU A 36 -16.14 6.25 -2.28
C GLU A 36 -15.73 7.45 -3.13
N LEU A 37 -14.43 7.66 -3.26
CA LEU A 37 -13.90 8.67 -4.16
C LEU A 37 -14.06 8.11 -5.57
N PRO A 38 -14.60 8.86 -6.53
CA PRO A 38 -14.93 8.33 -7.83
C PRO A 38 -13.66 8.21 -8.69
N ILE A 39 -12.79 7.24 -8.38
CA ILE A 39 -11.87 6.72 -9.38
C ILE A 39 -12.75 6.14 -10.48
N THR A 40 -12.65 6.71 -11.68
CA THR A 40 -13.46 6.27 -12.81
C THR A 40 -12.57 5.43 -13.71
N VAL A 41 -13.04 4.22 -14.03
CA VAL A 41 -12.47 3.45 -15.13
C VAL A 41 -12.96 4.11 -16.42
N THR A 42 -12.06 4.76 -17.12
CA THR A 42 -12.34 5.44 -18.38
C THR A 42 -11.63 4.74 -19.51
N THR A 43 -12.23 4.74 -20.69
CA THR A 43 -11.50 4.42 -21.92
C THR A 43 -10.56 5.57 -22.23
N ALA A 44 -9.27 5.27 -22.35
CA ALA A 44 -8.27 6.21 -22.85
C ALA A 44 -8.69 6.73 -24.24
N PRO A 45 -8.36 7.98 -24.61
CA PRO A 45 -8.58 8.49 -25.96
C PRO A 45 -7.96 7.54 -27.01
N GLN A 46 -8.62 7.35 -28.17
CA GLN A 46 -8.17 6.42 -29.23
C GLN A 46 -6.71 6.60 -29.69
N SER A 47 -6.08 7.76 -29.44
CA SER A 47 -4.66 7.99 -29.73
C SER A 47 -3.70 7.27 -28.76
N GLU A 48 -4.17 6.77 -27.63
CA GLU A 48 -3.34 6.09 -26.61
C GLU A 48 -3.31 4.57 -26.77
N THR A 49 -4.28 3.97 -27.48
CA THR A 49 -4.29 2.52 -27.80
C THR A 49 -3.25 2.11 -28.85
N SER A 50 -2.55 3.07 -29.48
CA SER A 50 -1.41 2.84 -30.38
C SER A 50 -0.12 3.45 -29.83
N MET A 51 0.00 3.55 -28.51
CA MET A 51 1.21 4.07 -27.86
C MET A 51 2.34 3.04 -27.94
N ASN A 52 3.51 3.48 -28.41
CA ASN A 52 4.75 2.71 -28.26
C ASN A 52 5.39 3.04 -26.91
N VAL A 53 5.91 2.00 -26.26
CA VAL A 53 6.63 2.11 -25.00
C VAL A 53 8.13 1.98 -25.29
N ARG A 54 8.90 2.95 -24.82
CA ARG A 54 10.37 2.87 -24.80
C ARG A 54 10.83 2.27 -23.48
N LEU A 55 11.29 1.02 -23.51
CA LEU A 55 11.73 0.27 -22.34
C LEU A 55 13.26 0.26 -22.25
N ARG A 56 13.82 0.77 -21.16
CA ARG A 56 15.24 0.72 -20.81
C ARG A 56 15.57 -0.61 -20.15
N LEU A 57 16.55 -1.33 -20.71
CA LEU A 57 17.04 -2.59 -20.18
C LEU A 57 18.21 -2.40 -19.20
N LYS A 58 18.50 -3.44 -18.41
CA LYS A 58 19.57 -3.39 -17.39
C LYS A 58 20.97 -3.22 -17.97
N ASP A 59 21.18 -3.60 -19.23
CA ASP A 59 22.45 -3.44 -19.94
C ASP A 59 22.66 -2.04 -20.53
N GLY A 60 21.71 -1.11 -20.30
CA GLY A 60 21.75 0.26 -20.77
C GLY A 60 21.18 0.46 -22.18
N THR A 61 20.75 -0.60 -22.86
CA THR A 61 20.02 -0.49 -24.13
C THR A 61 18.55 -0.13 -23.92
N ALA A 62 17.84 0.18 -25.00
CA ALA A 62 16.41 0.43 -24.96
C ALA A 62 15.71 -0.19 -26.16
N GLU A 63 14.49 -0.69 -25.93
CA GLU A 63 13.62 -1.30 -26.93
C GLU A 63 12.34 -0.47 -27.07
N GLU A 64 11.75 -0.50 -28.26
CA GLU A 64 10.42 0.04 -28.51
C GLU A 64 9.47 -1.11 -28.84
N MET A 65 8.31 -1.11 -28.18
CA MET A 65 7.29 -2.15 -28.34
C MET A 65 5.90 -1.55 -28.18
N GLY A 66 4.88 -2.28 -28.64
CA GLY A 66 3.49 -1.86 -28.43
C GLY A 66 3.11 -1.89 -26.95
N LEU A 67 2.20 -1.02 -26.54
CA LEU A 67 1.74 -0.95 -25.14
C LEU A 67 1.26 -2.31 -24.60
N GLU A 68 0.47 -3.05 -25.38
CA GLU A 68 -0.10 -4.33 -24.94
C GLU A 68 0.96 -5.44 -24.83
N GLU A 69 1.97 -5.42 -25.70
CA GLU A 69 3.14 -6.30 -25.60
C GLU A 69 3.95 -5.99 -24.34
N TYR A 70 4.23 -4.70 -24.10
CA TYR A 70 4.90 -4.25 -22.89
C TYR A 70 4.14 -4.68 -21.62
N LEU A 71 2.83 -4.46 -21.58
CA LEU A 71 2.00 -4.80 -20.42
C LEU A 71 1.92 -6.30 -20.15
N THR A 72 1.98 -7.12 -21.20
CA THR A 72 2.10 -8.58 -21.03
C THR A 72 3.38 -8.92 -20.27
N GLY A 73 4.52 -8.33 -20.65
CA GLY A 73 5.78 -8.51 -19.94
C GLY A 73 5.76 -7.92 -18.52
N VAL A 74 5.06 -6.82 -18.28
CA VAL A 74 4.86 -6.27 -16.93
C VAL A 74 4.10 -7.26 -16.05
N LEU A 75 2.97 -7.78 -16.53
CA LEU A 75 2.15 -8.69 -15.73
C LEU A 75 2.91 -9.97 -15.37
N LEU A 76 3.66 -10.53 -16.32
CA LEU A 76 4.52 -11.70 -16.06
C LEU A 76 5.62 -11.43 -15.02
N GLY A 77 6.05 -10.18 -14.88
CA GLY A 77 7.05 -9.76 -13.90
C GLY A 77 6.46 -9.41 -12.53
N GLU A 78 5.20 -8.96 -12.47
CA GLU A 78 4.59 -8.41 -11.26
C GLU A 78 3.70 -9.41 -10.51
N VAL A 79 2.98 -10.27 -11.22
CA VAL A 79 1.97 -11.15 -10.63
C VAL A 79 2.09 -12.60 -11.12
N PRO A 80 1.81 -13.59 -10.26
CA PRO A 80 1.71 -14.98 -10.69
C PRO A 80 0.61 -15.16 -11.75
N ALA A 81 0.90 -15.88 -12.83
CA ALA A 81 -0.05 -16.14 -13.91
C ALA A 81 -1.28 -16.96 -13.48
N ASP A 82 -1.21 -17.68 -12.36
CA ASP A 82 -2.32 -18.44 -11.81
C ASP A 82 -3.30 -17.59 -10.99
N PHE A 83 -3.00 -16.32 -10.70
CA PHE A 83 -3.93 -15.39 -10.05
C PHE A 83 -5.29 -15.31 -10.74
N GLU A 84 -6.33 -15.00 -9.97
CA GLU A 84 -7.70 -14.90 -10.48
C GLU A 84 -7.81 -13.94 -11.68
N PRO A 85 -8.61 -14.27 -12.73
CA PRO A 85 -8.69 -13.46 -13.94
C PRO A 85 -8.99 -11.97 -13.69
N GLU A 86 -9.85 -11.65 -12.72
CA GLU A 86 -10.18 -10.26 -12.40
C GLU A 86 -9.04 -9.54 -11.67
N ALA A 87 -8.20 -10.25 -10.91
CA ALA A 87 -6.98 -9.69 -10.32
C ALA A 87 -5.95 -9.35 -11.41
N LEU A 88 -5.79 -10.24 -12.41
CA LEU A 88 -4.93 -9.98 -13.57
C LEU A 88 -5.42 -8.78 -14.39
N LYS A 89 -6.73 -8.64 -14.60
CA LYS A 89 -7.32 -7.47 -15.28
C LYS A 89 -7.09 -6.18 -14.48
N ALA A 90 -7.29 -6.22 -13.16
CA ALA A 90 -7.02 -5.07 -12.30
C ALA A 90 -5.55 -4.62 -12.39
N GLN A 91 -4.61 -5.59 -12.36
CA GLN A 91 -3.19 -5.32 -12.55
C GLN A 91 -2.90 -4.72 -13.94
N ALA A 92 -3.52 -5.24 -15.01
CA ALA A 92 -3.35 -4.70 -16.35
C ALA A 92 -3.81 -3.24 -16.46
N VAL A 93 -4.94 -2.89 -15.84
CA VAL A 93 -5.44 -1.50 -15.85
C VAL A 93 -4.54 -0.58 -15.01
N ALA A 94 -4.07 -1.03 -13.85
CA ALA A 94 -3.14 -0.26 -13.01
C ALA A 94 -1.81 0.00 -13.75
N ALA A 95 -1.20 -1.07 -14.30
CA ALA A 95 0.04 -0.98 -15.05
C ALA A 95 -0.10 -0.09 -16.30
N ARG A 96 -1.22 -0.22 -17.04
CA ARG A 96 -1.51 0.65 -18.19
C ARG A 96 -1.62 2.11 -17.80
N THR A 97 -2.28 2.40 -16.68
CA THR A 97 -2.44 3.76 -16.16
C THR A 97 -1.08 4.36 -15.78
N TYR A 98 -0.24 3.59 -15.08
CA TYR A 98 1.12 4.00 -14.73
C TYR A 98 1.94 4.32 -16.00
N THR A 99 1.93 3.42 -16.98
CA THR A 99 2.67 3.57 -18.23
C THR A 99 2.20 4.78 -19.03
N ALA A 100 0.89 4.92 -19.25
CA ALA A 100 0.35 6.05 -19.99
C ALA A 100 0.71 7.38 -19.32
N LYS A 101 0.60 7.46 -17.99
CA LYS A 101 1.00 8.65 -17.24
C LYS A 101 2.48 8.95 -17.36
N ALA A 102 3.35 7.94 -17.25
CA ALA A 102 4.79 8.10 -17.41
C ALA A 102 5.13 8.64 -18.80
N VAL A 103 4.57 8.05 -19.86
CA VAL A 103 4.80 8.50 -21.25
C VAL A 103 4.33 9.94 -21.47
N LEU A 104 3.16 10.32 -20.93
CA LEU A 104 2.60 11.66 -21.10
C LEU A 104 3.33 12.75 -20.31
N THR A 105 3.86 12.41 -19.13
CA THR A 105 4.44 13.40 -18.19
C THR A 105 5.96 13.39 -18.12
N GLY A 106 6.61 12.47 -18.85
CA GLY A 106 8.04 12.24 -18.78
C GLY A 106 8.45 11.16 -17.76
N GLY A 107 7.58 10.84 -16.80
CA GLY A 107 7.82 9.80 -15.79
C GLY A 107 9.09 10.02 -14.98
N LYS A 108 9.64 8.95 -14.40
CA LYS A 108 10.86 9.03 -13.55
C LYS A 108 12.14 9.31 -14.33
N HIS A 109 12.12 9.14 -15.65
CA HIS A 109 13.28 9.34 -16.52
C HIS A 109 13.27 10.67 -17.29
N GLY A 110 12.19 11.44 -17.18
CA GLY A 110 12.02 12.76 -17.80
C GLY A 110 11.70 12.76 -19.29
N ASP A 111 11.83 11.62 -19.98
CA ASP A 111 11.59 11.47 -21.42
C ASP A 111 10.46 10.47 -21.75
N GLY A 112 9.71 10.03 -20.74
CA GLY A 112 8.56 9.14 -20.89
C GLY A 112 8.90 7.67 -21.05
N SER A 113 10.20 7.33 -21.05
CA SER A 113 10.64 5.93 -21.03
C SER A 113 10.38 5.27 -19.67
N LEU A 114 10.32 3.95 -19.68
CA LEU A 114 10.22 3.09 -18.48
C LEU A 114 11.47 2.21 -18.38
N CYS A 115 11.77 1.67 -17.21
CA CYS A 115 12.85 0.70 -17.03
C CYS A 115 12.35 -0.61 -16.40
N THR A 116 13.17 -1.66 -16.48
CA THR A 116 12.87 -3.00 -15.92
C THR A 116 13.20 -3.16 -14.44
N ASP A 117 13.60 -2.08 -13.75
CA ASP A 117 13.80 -2.07 -12.31
C ASP A 117 12.47 -1.79 -11.60
N SER A 118 11.92 -2.77 -10.90
CA SER A 118 10.65 -2.65 -10.17
C SER A 118 10.71 -1.65 -9.01
N ALA A 119 11.89 -1.36 -8.46
CA ALA A 119 12.03 -0.29 -7.46
C ALA A 119 11.92 1.10 -8.11
N CYS A 120 12.18 1.21 -9.40
CA CYS A 120 12.05 2.43 -10.17
C CYS A 120 10.70 2.50 -10.89
N CYS A 121 10.41 1.61 -11.84
CA CYS A 121 9.17 1.65 -12.62
C CYS A 121 8.26 0.46 -12.29
N GLN A 122 8.36 -0.60 -13.07
CA GLN A 122 7.56 -1.81 -12.96
C GLN A 122 8.47 -2.99 -13.28
N ALA A 123 8.21 -4.13 -12.66
CA ALA A 123 8.85 -5.37 -13.08
C ALA A 123 8.50 -5.66 -14.54
N TYR A 124 9.43 -6.31 -15.25
CA TYR A 124 9.23 -6.71 -16.63
C TYR A 124 9.95 -8.04 -16.86
N LEU A 125 9.19 -9.02 -17.34
CA LEU A 125 9.69 -10.34 -17.70
C LEU A 125 9.20 -10.66 -19.12
N PRO A 126 10.10 -10.73 -20.13
CA PRO A 126 9.67 -11.07 -21.48
C PRO A 126 9.14 -12.50 -21.52
N GLU A 127 8.18 -12.76 -22.40
CA GLU A 127 7.49 -14.06 -22.51
C GLU A 127 8.45 -15.23 -22.68
N THR A 128 9.51 -15.04 -23.46
CA THR A 128 10.56 -16.06 -23.68
C THR A 128 11.30 -16.40 -22.39
N ALA A 129 11.59 -15.41 -21.54
CA ALA A 129 12.22 -15.63 -20.25
C ALA A 129 11.25 -16.29 -19.26
N TYR A 130 9.97 -15.92 -19.29
CA TYR A 130 8.93 -16.57 -18.50
C TYR A 130 8.84 -18.07 -18.81
N LEU A 131 8.74 -18.44 -20.08
CA LEU A 131 8.70 -19.84 -20.51
C LEU A 131 10.01 -20.58 -20.17
N ALA A 132 11.16 -19.94 -20.38
CA ALA A 132 12.46 -20.52 -20.03
C ALA A 132 12.62 -20.76 -18.50
N ALA A 133 11.95 -19.95 -17.68
CA ALA A 133 11.93 -20.09 -16.23
C ALA A 133 10.91 -21.13 -15.72
N GLY A 134 10.25 -21.86 -16.62
CA GLY A 134 9.26 -22.90 -16.28
C GLY A 134 7.82 -22.42 -16.30
N GLY A 135 7.55 -21.21 -16.78
CA GLY A 135 6.20 -20.75 -17.08
C GLY A 135 5.50 -21.62 -18.14
N THR A 136 4.18 -21.67 -18.09
CA THR A 136 3.36 -22.46 -19.03
C THR A 136 2.72 -21.57 -20.10
N GLU A 137 2.50 -22.13 -21.28
CA GLU A 137 1.76 -21.43 -22.35
C GLU A 137 0.34 -21.06 -21.91
N GLU A 138 -0.32 -21.91 -21.12
CA GLU A 138 -1.64 -21.61 -20.56
C GLU A 138 -1.62 -20.37 -19.65
N GLY A 139 -0.61 -20.25 -18.78
CA GLY A 139 -0.44 -19.08 -17.94
C GLY A 139 -0.17 -17.82 -18.77
N LEU A 140 0.66 -17.94 -19.82
CA LEU A 140 0.93 -16.84 -20.74
C LEU A 140 -0.34 -16.37 -21.47
N GLU A 141 -1.15 -17.29 -21.98
CA GLU A 141 -2.43 -16.97 -22.62
C GLU A 141 -3.41 -16.29 -21.68
N LYS A 142 -3.44 -16.71 -20.40
CA LYS A 142 -4.28 -16.06 -19.38
C LYS A 142 -3.87 -14.61 -19.12
N ILE A 143 -2.56 -14.34 -19.06
CA ILE A 143 -2.04 -12.97 -18.97
C ILE A 143 -2.41 -12.15 -20.20
N ARG A 144 -2.13 -12.66 -21.41
CA ARG A 144 -2.49 -11.99 -22.68
C ARG A 144 -3.98 -11.66 -22.73
N ALA A 145 -4.83 -12.60 -22.32
CA ALA A 145 -6.28 -12.41 -22.27
C ALA A 145 -6.70 -11.29 -21.29
N ALA A 146 -6.05 -11.18 -20.12
CA ALA A 146 -6.31 -10.12 -19.16
C ALA A 146 -5.89 -8.73 -19.68
N VAL A 147 -4.71 -8.66 -20.31
CA VAL A 147 -4.19 -7.44 -20.95
C VAL A 147 -5.13 -6.98 -22.06
N MET A 148 -5.44 -7.87 -23.02
CA MET A 148 -6.30 -7.55 -24.15
C MET A 148 -7.76 -7.29 -23.75
N GLY A 149 -8.27 -8.04 -22.75
CA GLY A 149 -9.63 -7.85 -22.22
C GLY A 149 -9.82 -6.50 -21.52
N THR A 150 -8.73 -5.78 -21.22
CA THR A 150 -8.75 -4.44 -20.61
C THR A 150 -8.12 -3.38 -21.51
N ALA A 151 -7.92 -3.68 -22.80
CA ALA A 151 -7.29 -2.76 -23.74
C ALA A 151 -7.98 -1.39 -23.72
N GLY A 152 -7.17 -0.34 -23.57
CA GLY A 152 -7.64 1.04 -23.50
C GLY A 152 -8.31 1.45 -22.18
N LEU A 153 -8.44 0.57 -21.17
CA LEU A 153 -8.95 0.97 -19.85
C LEU A 153 -7.84 1.56 -18.99
N VAL A 154 -8.12 2.73 -18.40
CA VAL A 154 -7.22 3.44 -17.47
C VAL A 154 -8.01 3.98 -16.27
N LEU A 155 -7.29 4.24 -15.17
CA LEU A 155 -7.84 4.81 -13.95
C LEU A 155 -7.63 6.33 -13.95
N SER A 156 -8.72 7.08 -13.76
CA SER A 156 -8.68 8.53 -13.67
C SER A 156 -9.38 9.07 -12.42
N TYR A 157 -8.91 10.21 -11.95
CA TYR A 157 -9.53 11.00 -10.90
C TYR A 157 -9.59 12.47 -11.37
N GLU A 158 -10.78 13.08 -11.31
CA GLU A 158 -11.03 14.44 -11.83
C GLU A 158 -10.54 14.64 -13.27
N GLY A 159 -10.69 13.61 -14.11
CA GLY A 159 -10.30 13.64 -15.53
C GLY A 159 -8.80 13.48 -15.80
N ASN A 160 -7.98 13.28 -14.77
CA ASN A 160 -6.53 13.08 -14.89
C ASN A 160 -6.15 11.65 -14.53
N LEU A 161 -5.11 11.10 -15.17
CA LEU A 161 -4.56 9.79 -14.81
C LEU A 161 -4.03 9.81 -13.37
N ILE A 162 -4.41 8.78 -12.60
CA ILE A 162 -3.98 8.67 -11.19
C ILE A 162 -2.53 8.23 -11.07
N GLU A 163 -1.92 8.41 -9.90
CA GLU A 163 -0.77 7.60 -9.48
C GLU A 163 -1.23 6.17 -9.18
N ALA A 164 -1.14 5.27 -10.16
CA ALA A 164 -1.61 3.88 -10.06
C ALA A 164 -0.56 2.96 -9.41
N THR A 165 -0.19 3.25 -8.17
CA THR A 165 0.80 2.45 -7.42
C THR A 165 0.16 1.16 -6.88
N TYR A 166 0.94 0.08 -6.87
CA TYR A 166 0.55 -1.23 -6.34
C TYR A 166 1.74 -1.88 -5.63
N PHE A 167 1.47 -2.91 -4.83
CA PHE A 167 2.48 -3.67 -4.08
C PHE A 167 1.94 -5.06 -3.74
N SER A 168 2.82 -5.96 -3.29
CA SER A 168 2.51 -7.40 -3.18
C SER A 168 1.51 -7.76 -2.07
N CYS A 169 1.71 -7.28 -0.85
CA CYS A 169 0.91 -7.64 0.33
C CYS A 169 0.91 -6.48 1.32
N SER A 170 -0.23 -6.22 1.94
CA SER A 170 -0.46 -5.06 2.82
C SER A 170 -0.35 -5.37 4.30
N GLY A 171 -0.41 -6.66 4.67
CA GLY A 171 -0.51 -7.05 6.08
C GLY A 171 -1.89 -6.69 6.67
N GLY A 172 -2.91 -6.53 5.81
CA GLY A 172 -4.30 -6.31 6.18
C GLY A 172 -4.83 -4.89 5.96
N ARG A 173 -3.98 -3.91 5.64
CA ARG A 173 -4.38 -2.52 5.32
C ARG A 173 -3.39 -1.85 4.37
N THR A 174 -3.91 -1.06 3.43
CA THR A 174 -3.07 -0.20 2.58
C THR A 174 -2.60 1.04 3.35
N GLU A 175 -1.62 1.75 2.80
CA GLU A 175 -1.09 2.99 3.38
C GLU A 175 -1.68 4.25 2.75
N ASP A 176 -1.64 5.34 3.52
CA ASP A 176 -1.85 6.69 2.98
C ASP A 176 -0.58 7.11 2.21
N ALA A 177 -0.75 7.63 0.99
CA ALA A 177 0.38 8.10 0.18
C ALA A 177 1.21 9.19 0.88
N GLN A 178 0.59 10.02 1.72
CA GLN A 178 1.28 11.05 2.50
C GLN A 178 2.27 10.43 3.49
N ALA A 179 1.94 9.28 4.10
CA ALA A 179 2.82 8.60 5.03
C ALA A 179 4.04 7.98 4.33
N VAL A 180 3.87 7.54 3.08
CA VAL A 180 4.94 6.88 2.31
C VAL A 180 5.81 7.87 1.55
N TRP A 181 5.20 8.88 0.89
CA TRP A 181 5.88 9.78 -0.04
C TRP A 181 5.78 11.26 0.33
N GLY A 182 5.07 11.61 1.41
CA GLY A 182 4.87 13.00 1.85
C GLY A 182 3.83 13.79 1.03
N THR A 183 3.30 13.20 -0.05
CA THR A 183 2.30 13.82 -0.92
C THR A 183 0.93 13.19 -0.70
N ASP A 184 -0.08 14.03 -0.46
CA ASP A 184 -1.46 13.57 -0.34
C ASP A 184 -2.09 13.40 -1.73
N TYR A 185 -2.66 12.22 -1.97
CA TYR A 185 -3.51 11.95 -3.12
C TYR A 185 -4.86 11.51 -2.58
N PRO A 186 -5.98 12.16 -2.96
CA PRO A 186 -7.30 11.80 -2.44
C PRO A 186 -7.61 10.31 -2.62
N TYR A 187 -7.17 9.70 -3.73
CA TYR A 187 -7.44 8.31 -4.08
C TYR A 187 -6.43 7.28 -3.53
N LEU A 188 -5.33 7.70 -2.88
CA LEU A 188 -4.37 6.80 -2.24
C LEU A 188 -4.46 6.93 -0.72
N ARG A 189 -5.54 6.35 -0.17
CA ARG A 189 -5.81 6.34 1.26
C ARG A 189 -5.68 4.95 1.86
N ALA A 190 -5.40 4.91 3.15
CA ALA A 190 -5.36 3.70 3.94
C ALA A 190 -6.76 3.06 4.05
N VAL A 191 -6.94 1.93 3.37
CA VAL A 191 -8.16 1.13 3.40
C VAL A 191 -7.87 -0.27 3.96
N ALA A 192 -8.90 -0.94 4.47
CA ALA A 192 -8.75 -2.33 4.88
C ALA A 192 -8.58 -3.24 3.66
N SER A 193 -7.66 -4.20 3.74
CA SER A 193 -7.44 -5.24 2.73
C SER A 193 -7.57 -6.64 3.36
N PRO A 194 -8.81 -7.07 3.68
CA PRO A 194 -9.04 -8.38 4.30
C PRO A 194 -8.81 -9.52 3.32
N GLY A 195 -8.39 -10.70 3.80
CA GLY A 195 -8.21 -11.90 2.99
C GLY A 195 -6.78 -12.15 2.50
N GLU A 196 -5.82 -11.36 2.99
CA GLU A 196 -4.39 -11.52 2.67
C GLU A 196 -3.66 -12.51 3.58
N GLU A 197 -4.33 -13.08 4.59
CA GLU A 197 -3.69 -13.92 5.62
C GLU A 197 -3.06 -15.20 5.03
N GLY A 198 -3.49 -15.63 3.84
CA GLY A 198 -2.92 -16.75 3.09
C GLY A 198 -1.77 -16.37 2.15
N ALA A 199 -1.44 -15.09 2.01
CA ALA A 199 -0.36 -14.65 1.13
C ALA A 199 1.00 -15.12 1.66
N ALA A 200 1.89 -15.54 0.75
CA ALA A 200 3.20 -16.08 1.10
C ALA A 200 4.03 -15.12 1.97
N HIS A 201 3.91 -13.82 1.71
CA HIS A 201 4.60 -12.73 2.42
C HIS A 201 3.65 -11.93 3.32
N TYR A 202 2.61 -12.57 3.87
CA TYR A 202 1.76 -11.92 4.88
C TYR A 202 2.53 -11.65 6.17
N GLN A 203 3.42 -12.56 6.56
CA GLN A 203 4.30 -12.40 7.70
C GLN A 203 5.67 -13.01 7.41
N ASP A 204 6.71 -12.19 7.50
CA ASP A 204 8.10 -12.61 7.37
C ASP A 204 8.84 -12.38 8.70
N VAL A 205 9.85 -13.21 8.97
CA VAL A 205 10.74 -13.06 10.12
C VAL A 205 12.18 -13.05 9.63
N ILE A 206 12.91 -11.99 9.97
CA ILE A 206 14.34 -11.85 9.71
C ILE A 206 15.07 -11.90 11.05
N ALA A 207 16.04 -12.80 11.17
CA ALA A 207 16.92 -12.90 12.33
C ALA A 207 18.25 -12.23 12.03
N ILE A 208 18.63 -11.25 12.85
CA ILE A 208 19.88 -10.48 12.71
C ILE A 208 20.66 -10.66 14.00
N ASP A 209 21.94 -10.99 13.90
CA ASP A 209 22.80 -11.06 15.06
C ASP A 209 23.07 -9.66 15.64
N THR A 210 23.31 -9.59 16.94
CA THR A 210 23.47 -8.32 17.66
C THR A 210 24.63 -7.48 17.13
N ALA A 211 25.71 -8.12 16.67
CA ALA A 211 26.88 -7.41 16.16
C ALA A 211 26.60 -6.80 14.78
N ALA A 212 25.96 -7.56 13.89
CA ALA A 212 25.50 -7.07 12.59
C ALA A 212 24.46 -5.96 12.74
N PHE A 213 23.50 -6.10 13.67
CA PHE A 213 22.50 -5.06 13.92
C PHE A 213 23.15 -3.71 14.28
N GLN A 214 24.08 -3.73 15.25
CA GLN A 214 24.84 -2.54 15.65
C GLN A 214 25.76 -2.02 14.54
N SER A 215 26.39 -2.92 13.78
CA SER A 215 27.21 -2.56 12.63
C SER A 215 26.40 -1.83 11.56
N THR A 216 25.18 -2.31 11.27
CA THR A 216 24.26 -1.68 10.32
C THR A 216 23.80 -0.31 10.81
N LEU A 217 23.57 -0.15 12.12
CA LEU A 217 23.29 1.17 12.72
C LEU A 217 24.51 2.10 12.74
N GLY A 218 25.72 1.56 12.56
CA GLY A 218 26.97 2.31 12.68
C GLY A 218 27.32 2.72 14.12
N ARG A 219 26.75 2.06 15.13
CA ARG A 219 26.97 2.41 16.55
C ARG A 219 26.78 1.22 17.49
N SER A 220 27.48 1.25 18.62
CA SER A 220 27.29 0.30 19.71
C SER A 220 26.11 0.71 20.59
N LEU A 221 25.34 -0.28 21.04
CA LEU A 221 24.24 -0.11 21.98
C LEU A 221 24.60 -0.84 23.28
N GLU A 222 24.30 -0.23 24.41
CA GLU A 222 24.60 -0.82 25.72
C GLU A 222 23.46 -1.71 26.19
N GLY A 223 23.77 -2.68 27.07
CA GLY A 223 22.77 -3.56 27.65
C GLY A 223 22.34 -4.71 26.73
N ARG A 224 21.17 -5.29 27.03
CA ARG A 224 20.62 -6.42 26.26
C ARG A 224 19.76 -5.91 25.10
N PRO A 225 19.64 -6.66 23.99
CA PRO A 225 18.89 -6.23 22.80
C PRO A 225 17.46 -5.76 23.07
N GLU A 226 16.78 -6.34 24.05
CA GLU A 226 15.41 -5.98 24.41
C GLU A 226 15.30 -4.56 24.96
N SER A 227 16.39 -4.00 25.48
CA SER A 227 16.44 -2.62 26.00
C SER A 227 16.78 -1.57 24.94
N TRP A 228 17.12 -1.99 23.72
CA TRP A 228 17.52 -1.07 22.65
C TRP A 228 16.35 -0.35 22.01
N PHE A 229 15.15 -0.96 22.04
CA PHE A 229 13.97 -0.46 21.34
C PHE A 229 13.08 0.35 22.29
N GLY A 230 12.69 1.55 21.85
CA GLY A 230 11.91 2.50 22.62
C GLY A 230 10.52 2.76 22.02
N ALA A 231 10.10 4.03 22.06
CA ALA A 231 8.81 4.45 21.55
C ALA A 231 8.67 4.16 20.05
N ARG A 232 7.45 3.82 19.61
CA ARG A 232 7.10 3.68 18.20
C ARG A 232 5.84 4.44 17.87
N MET A 233 5.79 5.01 16.67
CA MET A 233 4.58 5.56 16.06
C MET A 233 4.24 4.75 14.81
N LEU A 234 2.95 4.57 14.56
CA LEU A 234 2.44 3.84 13.40
C LEU A 234 1.75 4.82 12.45
N THR A 235 1.83 4.50 11.16
CA THR A 235 1.06 5.16 10.11
C THR A 235 -0.44 4.76 10.18
N PRO A 236 -1.33 5.42 9.42
CA PRO A 236 -2.72 5.00 9.28
C PRO A 236 -2.92 3.59 8.67
N GLY A 237 -1.98 3.10 7.87
CA GLY A 237 -1.97 1.72 7.35
C GLY A 237 -1.41 0.71 8.35
N GLY A 238 -0.69 1.16 9.39
CA GLY A 238 -0.18 0.31 10.46
C GLY A 238 1.30 -0.06 10.34
N GLY A 239 2.00 0.39 9.30
CA GLY A 239 3.45 0.34 9.22
C GLY A 239 4.14 1.24 10.25
N VAL A 240 5.43 1.05 10.46
CA VAL A 240 6.23 1.89 11.36
C VAL A 240 6.45 3.26 10.72
N ASP A 241 5.86 4.31 11.30
CA ASP A 241 6.22 5.69 10.98
C ASP A 241 7.59 6.00 11.56
N THR A 242 7.73 5.84 12.89
CA THR A 242 8.99 6.00 13.61
C THR A 242 9.19 4.93 14.68
N LEU A 243 10.45 4.57 14.93
CA LEU A 243 10.88 3.71 16.02
C LEU A 243 12.16 4.26 16.64
N GLU A 244 12.16 4.37 17.97
CA GLU A 244 13.34 4.74 18.73
C GLU A 244 14.24 3.52 18.93
N ILE A 245 15.53 3.66 18.60
CA ILE A 245 16.56 2.66 18.84
C ILE A 245 17.76 3.35 19.50
N GLY A 246 18.07 2.99 20.74
CA GLY A 246 19.20 3.54 21.48
C GLY A 246 19.12 5.06 21.72
N GLY A 247 17.90 5.60 21.86
CA GLY A 247 17.64 7.02 22.05
C GLY A 247 17.59 7.86 20.77
N GLU A 248 17.77 7.25 19.59
CA GLU A 248 17.63 7.91 18.30
C GLU A 248 16.38 7.43 17.57
N SER A 249 15.70 8.35 16.87
CA SER A 249 14.49 8.05 16.10
C SER A 249 14.85 7.69 14.66
N TYR A 250 14.32 6.58 14.18
CA TYR A 250 14.44 6.12 12.79
C TYR A 250 13.06 6.02 12.17
N SER A 251 12.92 6.35 10.89
CA SER A 251 11.69 6.05 10.15
C SER A 251 11.61 4.58 9.77
N GLY A 252 10.41 4.03 9.61
CA GLY A 252 10.26 2.65 9.12
C GLY A 252 10.92 2.43 7.76
N VAL A 253 10.89 3.43 6.87
CA VAL A 253 11.57 3.38 5.55
C VAL A 253 13.08 3.23 5.71
N GLN A 254 13.70 3.98 6.63
CA GLN A 254 15.13 3.84 6.91
C GLN A 254 15.45 2.45 7.42
N LEU A 255 14.67 1.95 8.38
CA LEU A 255 14.88 0.61 8.95
C LEU A 255 14.72 -0.48 7.89
N ARG A 256 13.70 -0.39 7.04
CA ARG A 256 13.47 -1.30 5.93
C ARG A 256 14.69 -1.36 5.00
N GLN A 257 15.22 -0.21 4.60
CA GLN A 257 16.40 -0.13 3.73
C GLN A 257 17.67 -0.65 4.41
N MET A 258 17.89 -0.29 5.67
CA MET A 258 19.08 -0.68 6.43
C MET A 258 19.14 -2.19 6.68
N PHE A 259 18.00 -2.80 7.00
CA PHE A 259 17.93 -4.20 7.41
C PHE A 259 17.38 -5.13 6.32
N GLY A 260 17.09 -4.60 5.13
CA GLY A 260 16.55 -5.40 4.01
C GLY A 260 15.18 -6.00 4.33
N LEU A 261 14.34 -5.28 5.07
CA LEU A 261 13.01 -5.76 5.45
C LEU A 261 12.06 -5.70 4.24
N PRO A 262 11.04 -6.57 4.18
CA PRO A 262 10.06 -6.54 3.09
C PRO A 262 9.20 -5.27 3.12
N SER A 263 8.81 -4.81 4.31
CA SER A 263 7.94 -3.65 4.57
C SER A 263 8.44 -2.81 5.75
N THR A 264 7.71 -1.73 6.09
CA THR A 264 8.02 -0.78 7.16
C THR A 264 7.23 -1.05 8.43
#